data_AF-A0A370R3Q6-F1
#
_entry.id   AF-A0A370R3Q6-F1
#
_cell.length_a   1.000
_cell.length_b   1.000
_cell.length_c   1.000
_cell.angle_alpha   90.00
_cell.angle_beta   90.00
_cell.angle_gamma   90.00
#
_symmetry.space_group_name_H-M   'P 1'
#
loop_
_entity.id
_entity.type
_entity.pdbx_description
1 polymer ?
#
loop_
_entity_poly.entity_id
_entity_poly.type
_entity_poly.pdbx_seq_one_letter_code
_entity_poly.pdbx_strand_id
1 'polypeptide(L)'
;MGYIIGFIIGKILTFLMFCFLIGGILNLVKKSTPPKTLLQAVRSPSAFIPALILTLLTLAASFTASENEKREAEFTAFQRECVKKAMQQVSPEDAERGCACVTALFRERYPSVRALETAIKQGGEDIENLKAEGTARCAVQN
;
A
#
# COMPACT_ATOMS: atom_id res chain seq x y z
N MET A 1 -17.40 11.59 3.84
CA MET A 1 -17.80 10.85 5.07
C MET A 1 -18.25 9.41 4.79
N GLY A 2 -18.86 9.07 3.65
CA GLY A 2 -19.33 7.70 3.37
C GLY A 2 -18.24 6.61 3.33
N TYR A 3 -17.01 6.94 2.91
CA TYR A 3 -15.90 5.98 2.84
C TYR A 3 -15.47 5.42 4.21
N ILE A 4 -15.48 6.27 5.24
CA ILE A 4 -15.09 5.88 6.61
C ILE A 4 -16.10 4.88 7.18
N ILE A 5 -17.39 5.11 6.93
CA ILE A 5 -18.48 4.25 7.38
C ILE A 5 -18.38 2.87 6.68
N GLY A 6 -18.14 2.85 5.37
CA GLY A 6 -17.95 1.61 4.62
C GLY A 6 -16.76 0.78 5.12
N PHE A 7 -15.64 1.44 5.45
CA PHE A 7 -14.45 0.77 5.98
C PHE A 7 -14.70 0.13 7.36
N ILE A 8 -15.40 0.83 8.26
CA ILE A 8 -15.75 0.32 9.60
C ILE A 8 -16.68 -0.89 9.47
N ILE A 9 -17.71 -0.80 8.62
CA ILE A 9 -18.66 -1.89 8.38
C ILE A 9 -17.93 -3.12 7.82
N GLY A 10 -17.03 -2.94 6.86
CA GLY A 10 -16.25 -4.04 6.29
C GLY A 10 -15.39 -4.77 7.33
N LYS A 11 -14.75 -4.02 8.24
CA LYS A 11 -13.94 -4.60 9.34
C LYS A 11 -14.81 -5.38 10.32
N ILE A 12 -16.00 -4.88 10.68
CA ILE A 12 -16.94 -5.57 11.57
C ILE A 12 -17.44 -6.87 10.92
N LEU A 13 -17.83 -6.85 9.64
CA LEU A 13 -18.26 -8.04 8.91
C LEU A 13 -17.17 -9.11 8.84
N THR A 14 -15.92 -8.69 8.58
CA THR A 14 -14.78 -9.60 8.54
C THR A 14 -14.53 -10.24 9.91
N PHE A 15 -14.61 -9.45 10.98
CA PHE A 15 -14.47 -9.94 12.35
C PHE A 15 -15.58 -10.94 12.72
N LEU A 16 -16.83 -10.64 12.35
CA LEU A 16 -17.96 -11.55 12.60
C LEU A 16 -17.77 -12.88 11.87
N MET A 17 -17.39 -12.86 10.58
CA MET A 17 -17.09 -14.08 9.82
C MET A 17 -15.98 -14.91 10.48
N PHE A 18 -14.93 -14.26 10.97
CA PHE A 18 -13.85 -14.93 11.69
C PHE A 18 -14.33 -15.58 13.00
N CYS A 19 -15.17 -14.89 13.77
CA CYS A 19 -15.78 -15.46 14.98
C CYS A 19 -16.69 -16.66 14.67
N PHE A 20 -17.46 -16.61 13.58
CA PHE A 20 -18.29 -17.74 13.14
C PHE A 20 -17.44 -18.94 12.69
N LEU A 21 -16.33 -18.72 11.99
CA LEU A 21 -15.40 -19.78 11.61
C LEU A 21 -14.77 -20.44 12.83
N ILE A 22 -14.27 -19.65 13.79
CA ILE A 22 -13.71 -20.18 15.05
C ILE A 22 -14.79 -20.95 15.83
N GLY A 23 -15.99 -20.39 15.97
CA GLY A 23 -17.10 -21.03 16.66
C GLY A 23 -17.52 -22.35 16.00
N GLY A 24 -17.55 -22.40 14.66
CA GLY A 24 -17.83 -23.60 13.89
C GLY A 24 -16.78 -24.69 14.11
N ILE A 25 -15.50 -24.33 14.10
CA ILE A 25 -14.39 -25.25 14.36
C ILE A 25 -14.47 -25.79 15.79
N LEU A 26 -14.71 -24.94 16.79
CA LEU A 26 -14.86 -25.36 18.19
C LEU A 26 -16.06 -26.31 18.38
N ASN A 27 -17.17 -26.07 17.68
CA ASN A 27 -18.35 -26.94 17.73
C ASN A 27 -18.11 -28.30 17.05
N LEU A 28 -17.34 -28.32 15.95
CA LEU A 28 -16.89 -29.55 15.27
C LEU A 28 -15.98 -30.40 16.17
N VAL A 29 -15.05 -29.76 16.88
CA VAL A 29 -14.17 -30.43 17.87
C VAL A 29 -14.98 -30.99 19.04
N LYS A 30 -16.01 -30.26 19.49
CA LYS A 30 -16.88 -30.70 20.59
C LYS A 30 -17.72 -31.94 20.23
N LYS A 31 -18.05 -32.14 18.96
CA LYS A 31 -18.93 -33.24 18.51
C LYS A 31 -18.18 -34.53 18.13
N SER A 32 -16.87 -34.49 17.87
CA SER A 32 -16.16 -35.61 17.22
C SER A 32 -15.06 -36.33 18.04
N THR A 33 -14.84 -36.02 19.32
CA THR A 33 -13.79 -36.75 20.08
C THR A 33 -14.12 -37.05 21.55
N PRO A 34 -13.89 -38.28 22.03
CA PRO A 34 -13.90 -38.60 23.46
C PRO A 34 -12.74 -37.88 24.20
N PRO A 35 -12.90 -37.54 25.49
CA PRO A 35 -12.13 -36.50 26.18
C PRO A 35 -10.66 -36.84 26.50
N LYS A 36 -10.07 -37.89 25.92
CA LYS A 36 -8.74 -38.37 26.33
C LYS A 36 -7.61 -38.05 25.34
N THR A 37 -7.90 -37.61 24.13
CA THR A 37 -6.86 -37.37 23.08
C THR A 37 -6.60 -35.89 22.76
N LEU A 38 -7.49 -34.97 23.15
CA LEU A 38 -7.29 -33.53 22.88
C LEU A 38 -6.14 -32.91 23.69
N LEU A 39 -5.91 -33.36 24.93
CA LEU A 39 -4.77 -32.90 25.74
C LEU A 39 -3.42 -33.43 25.25
N GLN A 40 -3.41 -34.43 24.36
CA GLN A 40 -2.17 -34.99 23.80
C GLN A 40 -1.78 -34.33 22.47
N ALA A 41 -2.74 -33.78 21.72
CA ALA A 41 -2.48 -32.99 20.51
C ALA A 41 -2.01 -31.54 20.81
N VAL A 42 -2.33 -31.00 22.00
CA VAL A 42 -1.82 -29.70 22.47
C VAL A 42 -0.34 -29.77 22.87
N ARG A 43 0.24 -30.98 22.97
CA ARG A 43 1.63 -31.19 23.42
C ARG A 43 2.65 -31.33 22.28
N SER A 44 2.24 -31.27 21.02
CA SER A 44 3.15 -31.16 19.87
C SER A 44 3.25 -29.69 19.41
N PRO A 45 4.33 -28.95 19.76
CA PRO A 45 4.49 -27.54 19.41
C PRO A 45 4.64 -27.26 17.91
N SER A 46 4.67 -28.29 17.05
CA SER A 46 4.88 -28.18 15.61
C SER A 46 3.65 -27.76 14.79
N ALA A 47 2.43 -27.84 15.34
CA ALA A 47 1.20 -27.50 14.61
C ALA A 47 0.68 -26.07 14.86
N PHE A 48 1.18 -25.38 15.90
CA PHE A 48 0.76 -24.01 16.23
C PHE A 48 1.56 -22.94 15.49
N ILE A 49 2.81 -23.24 15.15
CA ILE A 49 3.73 -22.33 14.48
C ILE A 49 3.21 -21.90 13.09
N PRO A 50 2.68 -22.80 12.21
CA PRO A 50 2.22 -22.41 10.89
C PRO A 50 1.01 -21.47 10.94
N ALA A 51 0.09 -21.69 11.88
CA ALA A 51 -1.10 -20.86 12.03
C ALA A 51 -0.73 -19.44 12.48
N LEU A 52 0.15 -19.31 13.49
CA LEU A 52 0.65 -18.02 13.98
C LEU A 52 1.42 -17.23 12.90
N ILE A 53 2.23 -17.93 12.10
CA ILE A 53 2.95 -17.32 10.97
C ILE A 53 1.97 -16.81 9.92
N LEU A 54 0.94 -17.60 9.57
CA LEU A 54 -0.10 -17.14 8.64
C LEU A 54 -0.80 -15.88 9.15
N THR A 55 -1.20 -15.83 10.43
CA THR A 55 -1.88 -14.63 10.98
C THR A 55 -0.98 -13.40 10.99
N LEU A 56 0.32 -13.56 11.26
CA LEU A 56 1.29 -12.47 11.21
C LEU A 56 1.50 -11.95 9.77
N LEU A 57 1.55 -12.84 8.77
CA LEU A 57 1.63 -12.47 7.37
C LEU A 57 0.39 -11.69 6.89
N THR A 58 -0.81 -12.09 7.30
CA THR A 58 -2.04 -11.35 6.93
C THR A 58 -2.12 -9.97 7.59
N LEU A 59 -1.60 -9.82 8.82
CA LEU A 59 -1.51 -8.51 9.46
C LEU A 59 -0.53 -7.59 8.73
N ALA A 60 0.66 -8.07 8.36
CA ALA A 60 1.66 -7.28 7.65
C ALA A 60 1.14 -6.75 6.30
N ALA A 61 0.39 -7.55 5.55
CA ALA A 61 -0.19 -7.15 4.26
C ALA A 61 -1.21 -5.99 4.38
N SER A 62 -1.86 -5.86 5.53
CA SER A 62 -2.89 -4.83 5.78
C SER A 62 -2.28 -3.43 5.95
N PHE A 63 -1.06 -3.33 6.49
CA PHE A 63 -0.38 -2.05 6.71
C PHE A 63 0.20 -1.49 5.40
N THR A 64 0.78 -2.36 4.57
CA THR A 64 1.34 -1.97 3.26
C THR A 64 0.28 -1.44 2.28
N ALA A 65 -0.96 -1.94 2.35
CA ALA A 65 -2.05 -1.43 1.51
C ALA A 65 -2.42 0.02 1.87
N SER A 66 -2.47 0.35 3.16
CA SER A 66 -2.82 1.71 3.62
C SER A 66 -1.73 2.74 3.30
N GLU A 67 -0.45 2.35 3.34
CA GLU A 67 0.65 3.25 2.98
C GLU A 67 0.72 3.50 1.48
N ASN A 68 0.46 2.47 0.66
CA ASN A 68 0.42 2.63 -0.79
C ASN A 68 -0.70 3.55 -1.27
N GLU A 69 -1.91 3.44 -0.68
CA GLU A 69 -3.04 4.33 -1.03
C GLU A 69 -2.72 5.79 -0.71
N LYS A 70 -2.11 6.05 0.46
CA LYS A 70 -1.70 7.39 0.86
C LYS A 70 -0.60 7.95 -0.04
N ARG A 71 0.40 7.12 -0.38
CA ARG A 71 1.49 7.48 -1.29
C ARG A 71 0.96 7.86 -2.66
N GLU A 72 0.04 7.07 -3.21
CA GLU A 72 -0.54 7.32 -4.52
C GLU A 72 -1.36 8.62 -4.56
N ALA A 73 -2.10 8.93 -3.49
CA ALA A 73 -2.83 10.19 -3.35
C ALA A 73 -1.88 11.40 -3.33
N GLU A 74 -0.75 11.31 -2.62
CA GLU A 74 0.26 12.38 -2.57
C GLU A 74 0.89 12.63 -3.95
N PHE A 75 1.30 11.57 -4.67
CA PHE A 75 1.85 11.72 -6.02
C PHE A 75 0.83 12.25 -7.03
N THR A 76 -0.44 11.89 -6.88
CA THR A 76 -1.52 12.41 -7.75
C THR A 76 -1.76 13.90 -7.52
N ALA A 77 -1.64 14.37 -6.28
CA ALA A 77 -1.69 15.80 -5.97
C ALA A 77 -0.48 16.54 -6.57
N PHE A 78 0.72 15.97 -6.44
CA PHE A 78 1.94 16.51 -7.05
C PHE A 78 1.83 16.61 -8.58
N GLN A 79 1.34 15.56 -9.25
CA GLN A 79 1.17 15.56 -10.70
C GLN A 79 0.21 16.66 -11.16
N ARG A 80 -0.92 16.87 -10.46
CA ARG A 80 -1.86 17.95 -10.79
C ARG A 80 -1.22 19.33 -10.64
N GLU A 81 -0.44 19.55 -9.59
CA GLU A 81 0.28 20.81 -9.38
C GLU A 81 1.35 21.02 -10.46
N CYS A 82 2.05 19.95 -10.86
CA CYS A 82 3.00 19.97 -11.98
C CYS A 82 2.31 20.41 -13.27
N VAL A 83 1.20 19.75 -13.65
CA VAL A 83 0.48 20.04 -14.89
C VAL A 83 -0.01 21.49 -14.88
N LYS A 84 -0.61 21.93 -13.77
CA LYS A 84 -1.08 23.31 -13.61
C LYS A 84 0.01 24.36 -13.86
N LYS A 85 1.25 24.08 -13.42
CA LYS A 85 2.40 24.97 -13.67
C LYS A 85 2.93 24.85 -15.10
N ALA A 86 3.03 23.63 -15.63
CA ALA A 86 3.52 23.36 -16.98
C ALA A 86 2.59 23.97 -18.06
N MET A 87 1.27 23.93 -17.84
CA MET A 87 0.28 24.55 -18.73
C MET A 87 0.44 26.06 -18.93
N GLN A 88 1.21 26.74 -18.07
CA GLN A 88 1.54 28.16 -18.25
C GLN A 88 2.60 28.38 -19.34
N GLN A 89 3.31 27.33 -19.76
CA GLN A 89 4.44 27.41 -20.69
C GLN A 89 4.26 26.52 -21.92
N VAL A 90 3.59 25.37 -21.78
CA VAL A 90 3.39 24.38 -22.85
C VAL A 90 1.91 24.03 -23.01
N SER A 91 1.59 23.29 -24.08
CA SER A 91 0.23 22.82 -24.34
C SER A 91 -0.27 21.90 -23.20
N PRO A 92 -1.59 21.78 -22.99
CA PRO A 92 -2.16 20.90 -21.97
C PRO A 92 -1.71 19.44 -22.13
N GLU A 93 -1.66 18.97 -23.38
CA GLU A 93 -1.31 17.59 -23.72
C GLU A 93 0.17 17.28 -23.45
N ASP A 94 1.05 18.25 -23.74
CA ASP A 94 2.48 18.13 -23.44
C ASP A 94 2.76 18.29 -21.94
N ALA A 95 2.02 19.17 -21.26
CA ALA A 95 2.08 19.32 -19.81
C ALA A 95 1.69 18.03 -19.09
N GLU A 96 0.59 17.41 -19.47
CA GLU A 96 0.12 16.14 -18.90
C GLU A 96 1.11 15.01 -19.15
N ARG A 97 1.59 14.83 -20.38
CA ARG A 97 2.59 13.80 -20.72
C ARG A 97 3.91 14.02 -19.99
N GLY A 98 4.43 15.24 -20.02
CA GLY A 98 5.69 15.60 -19.36
C GLY A 98 5.62 15.37 -17.85
N CYS A 99 4.54 15.84 -17.20
CA CYS A 99 4.36 15.66 -15.76
C CYS A 99 4.08 14.20 -15.38
N ALA A 100 3.37 13.42 -16.20
CA ALA A 100 3.18 11.99 -15.97
C ALA A 100 4.52 11.25 -15.99
N CYS A 101 5.36 11.51 -17.00
CA CYS A 101 6.67 10.89 -17.15
C CYS A 101 7.62 11.25 -15.99
N VAL A 102 7.71 12.53 -15.62
CA VAL A 102 8.54 12.98 -14.50
C VAL A 102 8.04 12.41 -13.16
N THR A 103 6.72 12.33 -12.97
CA THR A 103 6.14 11.74 -11.76
C THR A 103 6.49 10.25 -11.63
N ALA A 104 6.54 9.51 -12.74
CA ALA A 104 6.95 8.11 -12.75
C ALA A 104 8.42 7.94 -12.30
N LEU A 105 9.32 8.78 -12.81
CA LEU A 105 10.73 8.80 -12.38
C LEU A 105 10.88 9.09 -10.89
N PHE A 106 10.13 10.07 -10.37
CA PHE A 106 10.15 10.38 -8.94
C PHE A 106 9.56 9.26 -8.08
N ARG A 107 8.55 8.53 -8.55
CA ARG A 107 8.01 7.35 -7.83
C ARG A 107 9.03 6.21 -7.72
N GLU A 108 9.92 6.08 -8.70
CA GLU A 108 10.97 5.06 -8.69
C GLU A 108 12.10 5.45 -7.73
N ARG A 109 12.50 6.73 -7.73
CA ARG A 109 13.64 7.22 -6.94
C ARG A 109 13.30 7.54 -5.48
N TYR A 110 12.09 8.05 -5.21
CA TYR A 110 11.72 8.54 -3.89
C TYR A 110 10.56 7.74 -3.28
N PRO A 111 10.71 7.24 -2.05
CA PRO A 111 9.65 6.48 -1.39
C PRO A 111 8.44 7.33 -1.01
N SER A 112 8.55 8.67 -0.96
CA SER A 112 7.42 9.57 -0.69
C SER A 112 7.62 10.94 -1.32
N VAL A 113 6.52 11.70 -1.48
CA VAL A 113 6.58 13.10 -1.97
C VAL A 113 7.33 13.99 -0.99
N ARG A 114 7.25 13.73 0.33
CA ARG A 114 8.03 14.46 1.32
C ARG A 114 9.53 14.29 1.13
N ALA A 115 9.99 13.07 0.84
CA ALA A 115 11.40 12.82 0.56
C ALA A 115 11.87 13.60 -0.68
N LEU A 116 11.04 13.65 -1.72
CA LEU A 116 11.28 14.48 -2.90
C LEU A 116 11.33 15.98 -2.55
N GLU A 117 10.38 16.51 -1.78
CA GLU A 117 10.38 17.92 -1.36
C GLU A 117 11.61 18.27 -0.52
N THR A 118 12.05 17.38 0.35
CA THR A 118 13.28 17.57 1.13
C THR A 118 14.50 17.58 0.21
N ALA A 119 14.58 16.67 -0.76
CA ALA A 119 15.66 16.65 -1.75
C ALA A 119 15.68 17.93 -2.60
N ILE A 120 14.52 18.42 -3.04
CA ILE A 120 14.38 19.70 -3.75
C ILE A 120 14.87 20.86 -2.88
N LYS A 121 14.44 20.93 -1.62
CA LYS A 121 14.84 22.00 -0.69
C LYS A 121 16.33 21.97 -0.35
N GLN A 122 16.94 20.80 -0.35
CA GLN A 122 18.37 20.63 -0.11
C GLN A 122 19.22 20.97 -1.34
N GLY A 123 18.60 21.21 -2.50
CA GLY A 123 19.31 21.59 -3.72
C GLY A 123 20.37 20.56 -4.13
N GLY A 124 20.14 19.28 -3.82
CA GLY A 124 21.10 18.23 -4.06
C GLY A 124 21.36 18.03 -5.56
N GLU A 125 22.60 17.64 -5.89
CA GLU A 125 23.04 17.28 -7.25
C GLU A 125 22.09 16.28 -7.94
N ASP A 126 21.43 15.43 -7.14
CA ASP A 126 20.42 14.49 -7.59
C ASP A 126 19.22 15.14 -8.30
N ILE A 127 18.78 16.34 -7.90
CA ILE A 127 17.63 17.01 -8.50
C ILE A 127 17.94 17.52 -9.91
N GLU A 128 19.12 18.08 -10.12
CA GLU A 128 19.54 18.53 -11.45
C GLU A 128 19.74 17.34 -12.38
N ASN A 129 20.35 16.25 -11.88
CA ASN A 129 20.48 15.01 -12.62
C ASN A 129 19.11 14.39 -12.97
N LEU A 130 18.16 14.39 -12.04
CA LEU A 130 16.78 13.93 -12.27
C LEU A 130 16.06 14.79 -13.31
N LYS A 131 16.31 16.11 -13.30
CA LYS A 131 15.73 17.01 -14.29
C LYS A 131 16.33 16.74 -15.67
N ALA A 132 17.64 16.56 -15.77
CA ALA A 132 18.33 16.21 -17.02
C ALA A 132 17.86 14.85 -17.55
N GLU A 133 17.77 13.84 -16.68
CA GLU A 133 17.30 12.50 -17.02
C GLU A 133 15.82 12.53 -17.44
N GLY A 134 14.98 13.26 -16.71
CA GLY A 134 13.57 13.45 -17.08
C GLY A 134 13.43 14.13 -18.43
N THR A 135 14.22 15.16 -18.71
CA THR A 135 14.21 15.82 -20.02
C THR A 135 14.65 14.86 -21.12
N ALA A 136 15.71 14.08 -20.91
CA ALA A 136 16.20 13.11 -21.90
C ALA A 136 15.21 11.96 -22.14
N ARG A 137 14.66 11.36 -21.07
CA ARG A 137 13.76 10.19 -21.18
C ARG A 137 12.37 10.59 -21.67
N CYS A 138 11.86 11.73 -21.25
CA CYS A 138 10.52 12.18 -21.63
C CYS A 138 10.48 12.87 -23.00
N ALA A 139 11.61 13.43 -23.49
CA ALA A 139 11.67 14.00 -24.84
C ALA A 139 11.71 12.94 -25.96
N VAL A 140 12.22 11.74 -25.69
CA VAL A 140 12.34 10.64 -26.68
C VAL A 140 10.99 9.94 -26.93
N GLN A 141 9.98 10.18 -26.10
CA GLN A 141 8.63 9.62 -26.28
C GLN A 141 7.68 10.52 -27.11
N ASN A 142 8.20 11.63 -27.66
CA ASN A 142 7.51 12.52 -28.60
C ASN A 142 7.97 12.28 -30.04
#